data_AF-A0A7Y6IV84-F1
#
_entry.id   AF-A0A7Y6IV84-F1
#
_cell.length_a   1.000
_cell.length_b   1.000
_cell.length_c   1.000
_cell.angle_alpha   90.00
_cell.angle_beta   90.00
_cell.angle_gamma   90.00
#
_symmetry.space_group_name_H-M   'P 1'
#
loop_
_entity.id
_entity.type
_entity.pdbx_description
1 polymer ?
#
loop_
_entity_poly.entity_id
_entity_poly.type
_entity_poly.pdbx_seq_one_letter_code
_entity_poly.pdbx_strand_id
1 'polypeptide(L)'
;MDARITDEPAKARTDLPPAAPPAGVNGSRPANRSRPAGGSGAAGGSGTAGVARPVGAARPVGAAAVRRAGAGLTAGALTWATAISIFGSTGVGVGERVVDLTGLCFQLGVFCLLWVQLRTRAIGTSRAAAIALRVEAVVLGVASVWSLLHGVLPDDLKNAAWLAPLDLCWPLSMLGMAAISVKLATAGRWSGLLRWWPLVAESWAVVTVPSFLLVGEDLSRWVGAGHLVIGYAALGLMLVARPGQVLGSPASGRA
;
A
#
# COMPACT_ATOMS: atom_id res chain seq x y z
N MET A 1 -28.34 -60.04 1.00
CA MET A 1 -27.12 -59.94 1.83
C MET A 1 -26.98 -58.47 2.21
N ASP A 2 -27.60 -58.15 3.34
CA ASP A 2 -27.54 -56.85 4.01
C ASP A 2 -26.22 -56.69 4.75
N ALA A 3 -25.58 -55.53 4.62
CA ALA A 3 -24.62 -55.05 5.59
C ALA A 3 -24.82 -53.55 5.80
N ARG A 4 -25.22 -53.23 7.03
CA ARG A 4 -25.67 -51.94 7.53
C ARG A 4 -24.53 -50.93 7.63
N ILE A 5 -24.87 -49.70 7.26
CA ILE A 5 -24.23 -48.45 7.66
C ILE A 5 -24.74 -48.09 9.05
N THR A 6 -23.85 -47.90 10.04
CA THR A 6 -24.06 -47.00 11.20
C THR A 6 -22.74 -46.53 11.77
N ASP A 7 -22.79 -45.29 12.29
CA ASP A 7 -21.93 -44.62 13.29
C ASP A 7 -21.12 -43.43 12.74
N GLU A 8 -21.74 -42.24 12.64
CA GLU A 8 -21.89 -41.15 13.64
C GLU A 8 -20.64 -40.25 13.80
N PRO A 9 -20.81 -38.91 13.78
CA PRO A 9 -19.72 -37.95 13.67
C PRO A 9 -19.15 -37.51 15.04
N ALA A 10 -17.82 -37.40 15.12
CA ALA A 10 -17.14 -36.80 16.26
C ALA A 10 -17.36 -35.27 16.30
N LYS A 11 -18.28 -34.84 17.17
CA LYS A 11 -18.37 -33.46 17.70
C LYS A 11 -17.13 -33.16 18.55
N ALA A 12 -16.23 -32.32 18.05
CA ALA A 12 -15.22 -31.68 18.90
C ALA A 12 -15.77 -30.37 19.46
N ARG A 13 -15.87 -30.34 20.80
CA ARG A 13 -16.36 -29.23 21.62
C ARG A 13 -15.51 -27.96 21.47
N THR A 14 -16.21 -26.86 21.21
CA THR A 14 -15.91 -25.50 21.67
C THR A 14 -15.85 -25.45 23.20
N ASP A 15 -14.74 -25.02 23.78
CA ASP A 15 -14.65 -24.45 25.14
C ASP A 15 -13.36 -23.60 25.25
N LEU A 16 -13.45 -22.30 24.94
CA LEU A 16 -12.43 -21.32 25.34
C LEU A 16 -13.11 -20.27 26.25
N PRO A 17 -12.55 -20.00 27.44
CA PRO A 17 -13.14 -19.10 28.43
C PRO A 17 -13.05 -17.61 28.03
N PRO A 18 -13.93 -16.74 28.58
CA PRO A 18 -13.95 -15.32 28.26
C PRO A 18 -12.70 -14.59 28.79
N ALA A 19 -12.08 -13.80 27.92
CA ALA A 19 -10.99 -12.90 28.27
C ALA A 19 -11.48 -11.77 29.19
N ALA A 20 -10.74 -11.54 30.27
CA ALA A 20 -10.99 -10.50 31.26
C ALA A 20 -10.82 -9.07 30.70
N PRO A 21 -11.54 -8.07 31.24
CA PRO A 21 -11.40 -6.67 30.84
C PRO A 21 -10.09 -6.05 31.36
N PRO A 22 -9.42 -5.15 30.59
CA PRO A 22 -8.30 -4.39 31.11
C PRO A 22 -8.76 -3.34 32.13
N ALA A 23 -8.12 -3.38 33.30
CA ALA A 23 -8.28 -2.44 34.40
C ALA A 23 -7.55 -1.10 34.15
N GLY A 24 -8.15 -0.02 34.66
CA GLY A 24 -7.50 1.17 35.26
C GLY A 24 -6.72 2.10 34.30
N VAL A 25 -7.17 3.31 33.99
CA VAL A 25 -7.29 4.52 34.85
C VAL A 25 -5.94 5.10 35.33
N ASN A 26 -5.68 6.30 34.82
CA ASN A 26 -4.94 7.47 35.38
C ASN A 26 -3.54 7.30 35.97
N GLY A 27 -2.62 8.13 35.44
CA GLY A 27 -1.33 8.41 36.07
C GLY A 27 -0.59 9.59 35.45
N SER A 28 -0.95 10.80 35.89
CA SER A 28 -0.04 11.88 36.30
C SER A 28 1.03 12.43 35.33
N ARG A 29 0.74 13.64 34.88
CA ARG A 29 1.63 14.63 34.23
C ARG A 29 2.45 15.37 35.29
N PRO A 30 3.78 15.51 35.17
CA PRO A 30 4.54 16.52 35.91
C PRO A 30 5.09 17.64 35.01
N ALA A 31 4.73 18.86 35.41
CA ALA A 31 5.54 20.07 35.57
C ALA A 31 6.82 20.31 34.74
N ASN A 32 6.79 21.43 34.00
CA ASN A 32 7.60 22.63 34.21
C ASN A 32 9.12 22.46 34.43
N ARG A 33 9.93 22.85 33.44
CA ARG A 33 11.24 23.50 33.68
C ARG A 33 11.45 24.65 32.71
N SER A 34 11.27 25.84 33.27
CA SER A 34 11.90 27.10 32.86
C SER A 34 13.42 26.97 32.78
N ARG A 35 14.03 27.55 31.75
CA ARG A 35 15.48 27.77 31.67
C ARG A 35 15.75 29.23 31.28
N PRO A 36 16.77 29.89 31.88
CA PRO A 36 16.88 31.33 31.95
C PRO A 36 17.63 31.95 30.77
N ALA A 37 17.46 33.26 30.65
CA ALA A 37 18.24 34.20 29.87
C ALA A 37 19.71 34.28 30.36
N GLY A 38 20.61 34.61 29.45
CA GLY A 38 21.95 35.10 29.78
C GLY A 38 23.04 34.56 28.86
N GLY A 39 23.69 35.45 28.10
CA GLY A 39 24.89 35.11 27.35
C GLY A 39 25.18 36.01 26.16
N SER A 40 25.32 37.32 26.40
CA SER A 40 25.92 38.25 25.44
C SER A 40 27.43 37.99 25.39
N GLY A 41 27.94 37.60 24.23
CA GLY A 41 29.36 37.33 24.00
C GLY A 41 29.73 37.74 22.58
N ALA A 42 30.17 38.98 22.43
CA ALA A 42 30.78 39.50 21.21
C ALA A 42 32.19 38.94 21.07
N ALA A 43 32.46 38.23 19.98
CA ALA A 43 33.81 37.95 19.51
C ALA A 43 33.81 38.10 17.98
N GLY A 44 34.46 39.18 17.53
CA GLY A 44 34.70 39.46 16.12
C GLY A 44 35.65 38.43 15.53
N GLY A 45 35.13 37.61 14.63
CA GLY A 45 35.91 36.79 13.72
C GLY A 45 35.57 37.21 12.31
N SER A 46 36.48 37.92 11.65
CA SER A 46 36.48 38.12 10.20
C SER A 46 36.76 36.79 9.51
N GLY A 47 35.77 35.90 9.55
CA GLY A 47 35.73 34.68 8.78
C GLY A 47 35.29 35.00 7.38
N THR A 48 36.12 34.64 6.40
CA THR A 48 35.75 34.57 4.99
C THR A 48 34.39 33.90 4.86
N ALA A 49 33.38 34.69 4.48
CA ALA A 49 32.01 34.24 4.33
C ALA A 49 31.96 33.16 3.25
N GLY A 50 32.11 31.90 3.68
CA GLY A 50 31.81 30.75 2.86
C GLY A 50 30.35 30.86 2.47
N VAL A 51 30.12 31.23 1.20
CA VAL A 51 28.79 31.27 0.60
C VAL A 51 28.21 29.88 0.78
N ALA A 52 27.35 29.74 1.80
CA ALA A 52 26.68 28.49 2.10
C ALA A 52 25.92 28.10 0.84
N ARG A 53 26.44 27.07 0.15
CA ARG A 53 25.85 26.54 -1.07
C ARG A 53 24.39 26.23 -0.73
N PRO A 54 23.39 26.85 -1.37
CA PRO A 54 22.00 26.66 -1.00
C PRO A 54 21.73 25.16 -1.02
N VAL A 55 21.34 24.61 0.14
CA VAL A 55 21.00 23.19 0.30
C VAL A 55 19.99 22.87 -0.78
N GLY A 56 20.42 22.08 -1.77
CA GLY A 56 19.81 22.01 -3.09
C GLY A 56 18.31 21.76 -3.02
N ALA A 57 17.51 22.69 -3.53
CA ALA A 57 16.08 22.51 -3.65
C ALA A 57 15.80 21.21 -4.42
N ALA A 58 15.01 20.31 -3.83
CA ALA A 58 14.70 19.04 -4.44
C ALA A 58 14.11 19.25 -5.84
N ARG A 59 14.70 18.60 -6.85
CA ARG A 59 14.30 18.77 -8.25
C ARG A 59 12.80 18.45 -8.40
N PRO A 60 12.02 19.32 -9.08
CA PRO A 60 10.62 19.05 -9.39
C PRO A 60 10.45 17.74 -10.15
N VAL A 61 9.31 17.07 -9.97
CA VAL A 61 9.01 15.83 -10.71
C VAL A 61 8.55 16.18 -12.12
N GLY A 62 9.26 15.63 -13.10
CA GLY A 62 8.89 15.81 -14.51
C GLY A 62 7.77 14.88 -14.94
N ALA A 63 6.99 15.30 -15.93
CA ALA A 63 5.90 14.52 -16.52
C ALA A 63 6.37 13.13 -16.99
N ALA A 64 7.54 13.03 -17.61
CA ALA A 64 8.10 11.75 -18.07
C ALA A 64 8.26 10.72 -16.94
N ALA A 65 8.64 11.15 -15.73
CA ALA A 65 8.79 10.26 -14.60
C ALA A 65 7.42 9.74 -14.10
N VAL A 66 6.40 10.61 -14.07
CA VAL A 66 5.02 10.20 -13.77
C VAL A 66 4.51 9.20 -14.80
N ARG A 67 4.77 9.43 -16.11
CA ARG A 67 4.36 8.50 -17.16
C ARG A 67 5.01 7.13 -16.99
N ARG A 68 6.32 7.07 -16.72
CA ARG A 68 7.01 5.79 -16.48
C ARG A 68 6.46 5.05 -15.25
N ALA A 69 6.20 5.78 -14.16
CA ALA A 69 5.58 5.20 -12.98
C ALA A 69 4.16 4.67 -13.26
N GLY A 70 3.36 5.42 -14.04
CA GLY A 70 2.04 4.96 -14.50
C GLY A 70 2.12 3.70 -15.36
N ALA A 71 3.08 3.62 -16.29
CA ALA A 71 3.29 2.43 -17.11
C ALA A 71 3.71 1.22 -16.26
N GLY A 72 4.58 1.41 -15.26
CA GLY A 72 4.96 0.38 -14.30
C GLY A 72 3.75 -0.15 -13.52
N LEU A 73 2.86 0.74 -13.06
CA LEU A 73 1.62 0.34 -12.40
C LEU A 73 0.71 -0.47 -13.33
N THR A 74 0.51 -0.02 -14.56
CA THR A 74 -0.30 -0.75 -15.56
C THR A 74 0.28 -2.14 -15.84
N ALA A 75 1.58 -2.24 -16.08
CA ALA A 75 2.23 -3.52 -16.37
C ALA A 75 2.10 -4.50 -15.20
N GLY A 76 2.37 -4.07 -13.97
CA GLY A 76 2.21 -4.90 -12.78
C GLY A 76 0.77 -5.38 -12.59
N ALA A 77 -0.21 -4.49 -12.71
CA ALA A 77 -1.62 -4.83 -12.57
C ALA A 77 -2.10 -5.83 -13.62
N LEU A 78 -1.74 -5.63 -14.90
CA LEU A 78 -2.11 -6.55 -15.98
C LEU A 78 -1.43 -7.92 -15.81
N THR A 79 -0.18 -7.94 -15.35
CA THR A 79 0.58 -9.18 -15.11
C THR A 79 -0.13 -10.05 -14.07
N TRP A 80 -0.48 -9.47 -12.92
CA TRP A 80 -1.17 -10.21 -11.87
C TRP A 80 -2.62 -10.56 -12.22
N ALA A 81 -3.37 -9.64 -12.84
CA ALA A 81 -4.72 -9.93 -13.32
C ALA A 81 -4.76 -11.13 -14.29
N THR A 82 -3.74 -11.25 -15.15
CA THR A 82 -3.60 -12.39 -16.07
C THR A 82 -3.36 -13.69 -15.30
N ALA A 83 -2.47 -13.68 -14.30
CA ALA A 83 -2.22 -14.85 -13.47
C ALA A 83 -3.46 -15.29 -12.69
N ILE A 84 -4.19 -14.35 -12.05
CA ILE A 84 -5.44 -14.65 -11.34
C ILE A 84 -6.48 -15.27 -12.27
N SER A 85 -6.59 -14.76 -13.49
CA SER A 85 -7.55 -15.29 -14.49
C SER A 85 -7.26 -16.75 -14.85
N ILE A 86 -5.98 -17.12 -14.94
CA ILE A 86 -5.55 -18.45 -15.37
C ILE A 86 -5.53 -19.43 -14.20
N PHE A 87 -4.92 -19.04 -13.07
CA PHE A 87 -4.59 -19.94 -11.95
C PHE A 87 -5.48 -19.75 -10.72
N GLY A 88 -6.36 -18.76 -10.69
CA GLY A 88 -7.08 -18.37 -9.48
C GLY A 88 -6.27 -17.43 -8.58
N SER A 89 -6.84 -17.00 -7.46
CA SER A 89 -6.21 -16.03 -6.56
C SER A 89 -5.12 -16.61 -5.66
N THR A 90 -5.13 -17.92 -5.44
CA THR A 90 -4.17 -18.65 -4.61
C THR A 90 -3.36 -19.65 -5.45
N GLY A 91 -3.97 -20.26 -6.47
CA GLY A 91 -3.30 -21.27 -7.30
C GLY A 91 -2.95 -22.54 -6.52
N VAL A 92 -2.33 -23.51 -7.21
CA VAL A 92 -1.78 -24.73 -6.59
C VAL A 92 -0.44 -25.10 -7.23
N GLY A 93 0.51 -25.58 -6.43
CA GLY A 93 1.80 -26.05 -6.90
C GLY A 93 2.59 -24.98 -7.67
N VAL A 94 2.79 -25.17 -8.97
CA VAL A 94 3.47 -24.18 -9.83
C VAL A 94 2.59 -22.93 -10.04
N GLY A 95 1.26 -23.09 -10.11
CA GLY A 95 0.33 -21.98 -10.31
C GLY A 95 0.37 -20.98 -9.15
N GLU A 96 0.46 -21.47 -7.92
CA GLU A 96 0.64 -20.66 -6.70
C GLU A 96 1.89 -19.78 -6.80
N ARG A 97 3.04 -20.38 -7.12
CA ARG A 97 4.31 -19.65 -7.30
C ARG A 97 4.20 -18.55 -8.38
N VAL A 98 3.50 -18.85 -9.47
CA VAL A 98 3.27 -17.87 -10.55
C VAL A 98 2.38 -16.73 -10.05
N VAL A 99 1.31 -17.02 -9.31
CA VAL A 99 0.42 -16.01 -8.73
C VAL A 99 1.17 -15.11 -7.76
N ASP A 100 2.05 -15.65 -6.91
CA ASP A 100 2.84 -14.87 -5.95
C ASP A 100 3.87 -13.96 -6.63
N LEU A 101 4.60 -14.49 -7.61
CA LEU A 101 5.61 -13.71 -8.34
C LEU A 101 4.98 -12.63 -9.21
N THR A 102 3.81 -12.90 -9.78
CA THR A 102 3.06 -11.86 -10.52
C THR A 102 2.39 -10.87 -9.57
N GLY A 103 1.97 -11.30 -8.37
CA GLY A 103 1.56 -10.43 -7.26
C GLY A 103 2.68 -9.49 -6.83
N LEU A 104 3.92 -9.98 -6.78
CA LEU A 104 5.11 -9.14 -6.56
C LEU A 104 5.27 -8.10 -7.68
N CYS A 105 5.08 -8.47 -8.95
CA CYS A 105 5.09 -7.49 -10.04
C CYS A 105 4.01 -6.40 -9.86
N PHE A 106 2.83 -6.77 -9.39
CA PHE A 106 1.78 -5.81 -9.04
C PHE A 106 2.20 -4.89 -7.89
N GLN A 107 2.76 -5.41 -6.81
CA GLN A 107 3.27 -4.61 -5.67
C GLN A 107 4.34 -3.62 -6.11
N LEU A 108 5.26 -3.99 -7.01
CA LEU A 108 6.22 -3.06 -7.63
C LEU A 108 5.52 -1.95 -8.44
N GLY A 109 4.41 -2.28 -9.09
CA GLY A 109 3.51 -1.30 -9.70
C GLY A 109 2.91 -0.34 -8.66
N VAL A 110 2.43 -0.85 -7.52
CA VAL A 110 1.91 -0.02 -6.40
C VAL A 110 3.01 0.85 -5.79
N PHE A 111 4.26 0.38 -5.71
CA PHE A 111 5.40 1.23 -5.34
C PHE A 111 5.59 2.41 -6.30
N CYS A 112 5.36 2.21 -7.60
CA CYS A 112 5.37 3.32 -8.55
C CYS A 112 4.27 4.35 -8.23
N LEU A 113 3.07 3.89 -7.84
CA LEU A 113 1.98 4.76 -7.41
C LEU A 113 2.32 5.53 -6.13
N LEU A 114 2.80 4.85 -5.08
CA LEU A 114 3.26 5.47 -3.83
C LEU A 114 4.35 6.50 -4.08
N TRP A 115 5.29 6.20 -4.97
CA TRP A 115 6.32 7.14 -5.38
C TRP A 115 5.71 8.40 -5.98
N VAL A 116 4.74 8.29 -6.90
CA VAL A 116 4.04 9.46 -7.45
C VAL A 116 3.36 10.23 -6.32
N GLN A 117 2.61 9.55 -5.46
CA GLN A 117 1.90 10.18 -4.34
C GLN A 117 2.82 10.94 -3.39
N LEU A 118 3.97 10.36 -3.02
CA LEU A 118 5.02 11.00 -2.20
C LEU A 118 5.57 12.24 -2.88
N ARG A 119 5.88 12.12 -4.17
CA ARG A 119 6.55 13.17 -4.94
C ARG A 119 5.63 14.34 -5.29
N THR A 120 4.35 14.08 -5.50
CA THR A 120 3.32 15.12 -5.70
C THR A 120 2.69 15.60 -4.40
N ARG A 121 3.08 14.99 -3.26
CA ARG A 121 2.48 15.21 -1.93
C ARG A 121 0.96 15.02 -1.96
N ALA A 122 0.49 13.98 -2.64
CA ALA A 122 -0.92 13.80 -3.03
C ALA A 122 -1.91 13.93 -1.88
N ILE A 123 -1.54 13.45 -0.68
CA ILE A 123 -2.38 13.48 0.52
C ILE A 123 -2.13 14.67 1.45
N GLY A 124 -1.35 15.67 1.01
CA GLY A 124 -1.03 16.89 1.77
C GLY A 124 0.45 17.08 2.09
N THR A 125 0.79 18.23 2.68
CA THR A 125 2.17 18.67 2.97
C THR A 125 2.60 18.47 4.42
N SER A 126 1.71 17.97 5.28
CA SER A 126 2.01 17.78 6.69
C SER A 126 3.01 16.64 6.93
N ARG A 127 3.72 16.69 8.07
CA ARG A 127 4.63 15.61 8.47
C ARG A 127 3.90 14.27 8.59
N ALA A 128 2.69 14.28 9.15
CA ALA A 128 1.86 13.08 9.28
C ALA A 128 1.51 12.46 7.91
N ALA A 129 1.21 13.28 6.89
CA ALA A 129 1.01 12.79 5.52
C ALA A 129 2.26 12.12 4.95
N ALA A 130 3.43 12.74 5.13
CA ALA A 130 4.69 12.16 4.68
C ALA A 130 5.05 10.86 5.41
N ILE A 131 4.77 10.78 6.72
CA ILE A 131 4.99 9.58 7.52
C ILE A 131 4.05 8.46 7.07
N ALA A 132 2.76 8.74 6.89
CA ALA A 132 1.79 7.73 6.45
C ALA A 132 2.21 7.05 5.15
N LEU A 133 2.62 7.82 4.13
CA LEU A 133 3.10 7.25 2.85
C LEU A 133 4.40 6.45 3.00
N ARG A 134 5.28 6.81 3.94
CA ARG A 134 6.53 6.06 4.20
C ARG A 134 6.27 4.77 4.96
N VAL A 135 5.39 4.81 5.97
CA VAL A 135 4.95 3.62 6.71
C VAL A 135 4.32 2.65 5.72
N GLU A 136 3.44 3.12 4.85
CA GLU A 136 2.84 2.31 3.81
C GLU A 136 3.87 1.66 2.88
N ALA A 137 4.85 2.43 2.40
CA ALA A 137 5.93 1.89 1.59
C ALA A 137 6.76 0.80 2.31
N VAL A 138 6.93 0.91 3.63
CA VAL A 138 7.60 -0.12 4.44
C VAL A 138 6.73 -1.36 4.57
N VAL A 139 5.45 -1.21 4.91
CA VAL A 139 4.50 -2.33 5.04
C VAL A 139 4.37 -3.10 3.73
N LEU A 140 4.17 -2.39 2.61
CA LEU A 140 4.16 -2.97 1.27
C LEU A 140 5.50 -3.65 0.93
N GLY A 141 6.62 -3.10 1.39
CA GLY A 141 7.95 -3.68 1.19
C GLY A 141 8.10 -5.02 1.89
N VAL A 142 7.61 -5.15 3.13
CA VAL A 142 7.59 -6.43 3.86
C VAL A 142 6.68 -7.43 3.15
N ALA A 143 5.49 -7.03 2.70
CA ALA A 143 4.60 -7.88 1.90
C ALA A 143 5.24 -8.33 0.57
N SER A 144 6.06 -7.47 -0.04
CA SER A 144 6.81 -7.80 -1.26
C SER A 144 7.91 -8.82 -1.01
N VAL A 145 8.61 -8.70 0.12
CA VAL A 145 9.58 -9.72 0.55
C VAL A 145 8.89 -11.06 0.77
N TRP A 146 7.71 -11.08 1.41
CA TRP A 146 6.93 -12.30 1.55
C TRP A 146 6.58 -12.92 0.20
N SER A 147 6.03 -12.14 -0.73
CA SER A 147 5.63 -12.62 -2.06
C SER A 147 6.82 -13.19 -2.85
N LEU A 148 7.99 -12.55 -2.73
CA LEU A 148 9.23 -13.07 -3.31
C LEU A 148 9.62 -14.41 -2.67
N LEU A 149 9.70 -14.47 -1.34
CA LEU A 149 10.10 -15.68 -0.62
C LEU A 149 9.14 -16.83 -0.89
N HIS A 150 7.83 -16.58 -0.86
CA HIS A 150 6.81 -17.60 -1.11
C HIS A 150 6.86 -18.13 -2.56
N GLY A 151 7.10 -17.25 -3.53
CA GLY A 151 7.22 -17.63 -4.94
C GLY A 151 8.48 -18.44 -5.28
N VAL A 152 9.60 -18.26 -4.55
CA VAL A 152 10.88 -18.90 -4.90
C VAL A 152 11.30 -20.04 -3.98
N LEU A 153 10.93 -20.02 -2.70
CA LEU A 153 11.39 -21.02 -1.74
C LEU A 153 10.79 -22.42 -2.02
N PRO A 154 11.48 -23.49 -1.61
CA PRO A 154 10.91 -24.83 -1.51
C PRO A 154 9.68 -24.88 -0.60
N ASP A 155 8.80 -25.87 -0.80
CA ASP A 155 7.49 -25.93 -0.14
C ASP A 155 7.58 -26.09 1.38
N ASP A 156 8.64 -26.74 1.90
CA ASP A 156 8.90 -26.87 3.34
C ASP A 156 9.25 -25.52 4.00
N LEU A 157 9.96 -24.65 3.29
CA LEU A 157 10.36 -23.34 3.78
C LEU A 157 9.27 -22.29 3.58
N LYS A 158 8.56 -22.31 2.44
CA LYS A 158 7.52 -21.30 2.13
C LYS A 158 6.30 -21.41 3.05
N ASN A 159 5.98 -22.62 3.50
CA ASN A 159 4.86 -22.89 4.42
C ASN A 159 5.26 -22.81 5.90
N ALA A 160 6.50 -22.42 6.20
CA ALA A 160 6.97 -22.36 7.57
C ALA A 160 6.29 -21.22 8.35
N ALA A 161 5.92 -21.49 9.60
CA ALA A 161 5.15 -20.57 10.44
C ALA A 161 5.81 -19.18 10.63
N TRP A 162 7.13 -19.08 10.48
CA TRP A 162 7.85 -17.80 10.60
C TRP A 162 7.56 -16.81 9.47
N LEU A 163 7.01 -17.27 8.34
CA LEU A 163 6.59 -16.40 7.22
C LEU A 163 5.20 -15.77 7.44
N ALA A 164 4.35 -16.37 8.27
CA ALA A 164 2.98 -15.91 8.50
C ALA A 164 2.87 -14.44 8.98
N PRO A 165 3.76 -13.90 9.84
CA PRO A 165 3.70 -12.49 10.20
C PRO A 165 3.94 -11.53 9.03
N LEU A 166 4.72 -11.94 8.01
CA LEU A 166 4.96 -11.10 6.84
C LEU A 166 3.76 -11.11 5.89
N ASP A 167 3.04 -12.22 5.80
CA ASP A 167 1.80 -12.34 5.02
C ASP A 167 0.75 -11.32 5.49
N LEU A 168 0.62 -11.12 6.81
CA LEU A 168 -0.30 -10.12 7.40
C LEU A 168 -0.03 -8.68 6.93
N CYS A 169 1.20 -8.38 6.47
CA CYS A 169 1.51 -7.04 5.95
C CYS A 169 0.80 -6.74 4.64
N TRP A 170 0.39 -7.76 3.87
CA TRP A 170 -0.34 -7.55 2.62
C TRP A 170 -1.75 -6.97 2.83
N PRO A 171 -2.67 -7.59 3.60
CA PRO A 171 -3.98 -6.99 3.86
C PRO A 171 -3.86 -5.69 4.67
N LEU A 172 -2.84 -5.56 5.52
CA LEU A 172 -2.58 -4.31 6.24
C LEU A 172 -2.22 -3.17 5.27
N SER A 173 -1.38 -3.44 4.27
CA SER A 173 -1.05 -2.49 3.21
C SER A 173 -2.29 -2.10 2.39
N MET A 174 -3.15 -3.06 2.04
CA MET A 174 -4.40 -2.74 1.33
C MET A 174 -5.28 -1.77 2.11
N LEU A 175 -5.41 -1.96 3.43
CA LEU A 175 -6.15 -1.04 4.30
C LEU A 175 -5.48 0.35 4.39
N GLY A 176 -4.15 0.38 4.52
CA GLY A 176 -3.39 1.62 4.56
C GLY A 176 -3.49 2.43 3.27
N MET A 177 -3.36 1.77 2.12
CA MET A 177 -3.56 2.37 0.80
C MET A 177 -5.00 2.86 0.59
N ALA A 178 -6.01 2.12 1.03
CA ALA A 178 -7.41 2.58 1.00
C ALA A 178 -7.60 3.88 1.81
N ALA A 179 -7.03 3.96 3.01
CA ALA A 179 -7.08 5.17 3.83
C ALA A 179 -6.32 6.35 3.17
N ILE A 180 -5.15 6.07 2.55
CA ILE A 180 -4.39 7.04 1.76
C ILE A 180 -5.23 7.56 0.59
N SER A 181 -5.97 6.70 -0.11
CA SER A 181 -6.83 7.08 -1.23
C SER A 181 -8.01 7.96 -0.83
N VAL A 182 -8.63 7.72 0.33
CA VAL A 182 -9.63 8.64 0.90
C VAL A 182 -9.01 10.00 1.19
N LYS A 183 -7.81 10.02 1.78
CA LYS A 183 -7.10 11.27 2.06
C LYS A 183 -6.65 11.99 0.79
N LEU A 184 -6.25 11.27 -0.24
CA LEU A 184 -5.89 11.81 -1.56
C LEU A 184 -7.10 12.50 -2.19
N ALA A 185 -8.24 11.82 -2.21
CA ALA A 185 -9.48 12.33 -2.75
C ALA A 185 -9.95 13.58 -2.00
N THR A 186 -9.80 13.64 -0.69
CA THR A 186 -10.19 14.81 0.12
C THR A 186 -9.18 15.96 0.04
N ALA A 187 -7.88 15.69 -0.06
CA ALA A 187 -6.83 16.71 -0.14
C ALA A 187 -6.89 17.55 -1.43
N GLY A 188 -7.50 17.03 -2.50
CA GLY A 188 -7.77 17.79 -3.73
C GLY A 188 -6.53 18.26 -4.49
N ARG A 189 -5.37 17.67 -4.23
CA ARG A 189 -4.11 18.04 -4.89
C ARG A 189 -3.95 17.43 -6.28
N TRP A 190 -4.58 16.28 -6.50
CA TRP A 190 -4.79 15.73 -7.83
C TRP A 190 -6.14 16.24 -8.35
N SER A 191 -6.24 16.46 -9.66
CA SER A 191 -7.44 17.00 -10.30
C SER A 191 -8.11 16.00 -11.25
N GLY A 192 -9.35 16.29 -11.65
CA GLY A 192 -10.11 15.45 -12.57
C GLY A 192 -10.41 14.04 -12.03
N LEU A 193 -10.44 13.05 -12.92
CA LEU A 193 -10.69 11.65 -12.55
C LEU A 193 -9.58 11.06 -11.69
N LEU A 194 -8.33 11.50 -11.87
CA LEU A 194 -7.19 11.01 -11.10
C LEU A 194 -7.33 11.28 -9.59
N ARG A 195 -8.12 12.29 -9.19
CA ARG A 195 -8.44 12.56 -7.79
C ARG A 195 -9.20 11.41 -7.11
N TRP A 196 -10.10 10.76 -7.84
CA TRP A 196 -11.07 9.81 -7.26
C TRP A 196 -10.72 8.36 -7.58
N TRP A 197 -10.03 8.12 -8.69
CA TRP A 197 -9.75 6.77 -9.16
C TRP A 197 -8.91 5.89 -8.22
N PRO A 198 -7.99 6.42 -7.40
CA PRO A 198 -7.37 5.62 -6.35
C PRO A 198 -8.39 4.96 -5.42
N LEU A 199 -9.55 5.59 -5.13
CA LEU A 199 -10.61 4.92 -4.36
C LEU A 199 -11.19 3.70 -5.09
N VAL A 200 -11.35 3.79 -6.40
CA VAL A 200 -11.80 2.67 -7.23
C VAL A 200 -10.75 1.56 -7.16
N ALA A 201 -9.47 1.88 -7.37
CA ALA A 201 -8.39 0.90 -7.31
C ALA A 201 -8.27 0.19 -5.95
N GLU A 202 -8.32 0.95 -4.85
CA GLU A 202 -8.20 0.41 -3.49
C GLU A 202 -9.46 -0.30 -2.98
N SER A 203 -10.59 -0.19 -3.69
CA SER A 203 -11.80 -0.95 -3.37
C SER A 203 -11.70 -2.43 -3.75
N TRP A 204 -10.57 -2.87 -4.31
CA TRP A 204 -10.35 -4.26 -4.73
C TRP A 204 -10.68 -5.26 -3.63
N ALA A 205 -10.16 -5.09 -2.40
CA ALA A 205 -10.42 -6.04 -1.33
C ALA A 205 -11.90 -6.02 -0.91
N VAL A 206 -12.50 -4.82 -0.87
CA VAL A 206 -13.91 -4.61 -0.51
C VAL A 206 -14.86 -5.24 -1.53
N VAL A 207 -14.45 -5.34 -2.80
CA VAL A 207 -15.25 -5.98 -3.85
C VAL A 207 -14.96 -7.48 -3.96
N THR A 208 -13.67 -7.84 -3.96
CA THR A 208 -13.22 -9.20 -4.29
C THR A 208 -13.36 -10.15 -3.11
N VAL A 209 -13.07 -9.73 -1.88
CA VAL A 209 -13.21 -10.61 -0.70
C VAL A 209 -14.67 -11.03 -0.50
N PRO A 210 -15.66 -10.11 -0.53
CA PRO A 210 -17.05 -10.53 -0.45
C PRO A 210 -17.51 -11.37 -1.64
N SER A 211 -16.96 -11.18 -2.85
CA SER A 211 -17.33 -12.03 -3.97
C SER A 211 -16.96 -13.49 -3.71
N PHE A 212 -15.80 -13.77 -3.07
CA PHE A 212 -15.42 -15.15 -2.72
C PHE A 212 -16.48 -15.82 -1.84
N LEU A 213 -17.05 -15.07 -0.90
CA LEU A 213 -18.09 -15.58 0.01
C LEU A 213 -19.44 -15.79 -0.70
N LEU A 214 -19.77 -14.95 -1.68
CA LEU A 214 -21.09 -14.92 -2.31
C LEU A 214 -21.20 -15.82 -3.53
N VAL A 215 -20.15 -15.89 -4.36
CA VAL A 215 -20.19 -16.57 -5.67
C VAL A 215 -19.10 -17.63 -5.83
N GLY A 216 -18.27 -17.85 -4.80
CA GLY A 216 -17.18 -18.83 -4.83
C GLY A 216 -15.94 -18.37 -5.63
N GLU A 217 -14.88 -19.17 -5.59
CA GLU A 217 -13.57 -18.85 -6.17
C GLU A 217 -13.60 -18.74 -7.71
N ASP A 218 -14.29 -19.66 -8.39
CA ASP A 218 -14.31 -19.73 -9.86
C ASP A 218 -14.81 -18.46 -10.54
N LEU A 219 -15.80 -17.79 -9.95
CA LEU A 219 -16.32 -16.52 -10.42
C LEU A 219 -15.56 -15.33 -9.83
N SER A 220 -15.13 -15.43 -8.58
CA SER A 220 -14.42 -14.34 -7.88
C SER A 220 -13.07 -14.02 -8.49
N ARG A 221 -12.36 -14.99 -9.06
CA ARG A 221 -11.11 -14.71 -9.78
C ARG A 221 -11.31 -13.73 -10.94
N TRP A 222 -12.45 -13.79 -11.65
CA TRP A 222 -12.77 -12.87 -12.74
C TRP A 222 -13.14 -11.49 -12.21
N VAL A 223 -13.86 -11.43 -11.08
CA VAL A 223 -14.15 -10.17 -10.37
C VAL A 223 -12.85 -9.49 -9.96
N GLY A 224 -11.96 -10.22 -9.29
CA GLY A 224 -10.67 -9.71 -8.84
C GLY A 224 -9.77 -9.26 -9.98
N ALA A 225 -9.63 -10.08 -11.04
CA ALA A 225 -8.84 -9.73 -12.22
C ALA A 225 -9.43 -8.50 -12.95
N GLY A 226 -10.74 -8.47 -13.18
CA GLY A 226 -11.42 -7.33 -13.81
C GLY A 226 -11.26 -6.06 -12.99
N HIS A 227 -11.32 -6.15 -11.67
CA HIS A 227 -11.13 -5.01 -10.79
C HIS A 227 -9.67 -4.49 -10.79
N LEU A 228 -8.66 -5.36 -10.93
CA LEU A 228 -7.27 -4.92 -11.13
C LEU A 228 -7.10 -4.14 -12.44
N VAL A 229 -7.76 -4.58 -13.51
CA VAL A 229 -7.74 -3.90 -14.81
C VAL A 229 -8.41 -2.53 -14.72
N ILE A 230 -9.64 -2.47 -14.20
CA ILE A 230 -10.43 -1.23 -14.12
C ILE A 230 -9.84 -0.27 -13.08
N GLY A 231 -9.41 -0.79 -11.93
CA GLY A 231 -8.82 -0.01 -10.85
C GLY A 231 -7.41 0.44 -11.21
N TYR A 232 -6.44 -0.46 -11.11
CA TYR A 232 -5.03 -0.13 -11.17
C TYR A 232 -4.47 0.04 -12.57
N ALA A 233 -4.84 -0.82 -13.52
CA ALA A 233 -4.30 -0.71 -14.89
C ALA A 233 -4.79 0.58 -15.57
N ALA A 234 -6.08 0.89 -15.45
CA ALA A 234 -6.64 2.16 -15.93
C ALA A 234 -6.05 3.38 -15.21
N LEU A 235 -5.85 3.30 -13.88
CA LEU A 235 -5.16 4.36 -13.13
C LEU A 235 -3.76 4.65 -13.68
N GLY A 236 -2.97 3.60 -13.92
CA GLY A 236 -1.63 3.72 -14.52
C GLY A 236 -1.69 4.36 -15.91
N LEU A 237 -2.64 3.96 -16.75
CA LEU A 237 -2.84 4.55 -18.08
C LEU A 237 -3.27 6.02 -18.01
N MET A 238 -4.09 6.41 -17.03
CA MET A 238 -4.43 7.81 -16.81
C MET A 238 -3.22 8.64 -16.37
N LEU A 239 -2.34 8.10 -15.51
CA LEU A 239 -1.08 8.74 -15.14
C LEU A 239 -0.15 8.89 -16.36
N VAL A 240 -0.12 7.88 -17.24
CA VAL A 240 0.59 7.96 -18.52
C VAL A 240 0.00 9.04 -19.41
N ALA A 241 -1.32 9.10 -19.58
CA ALA A 241 -1.97 10.00 -20.52
C ALA A 241 -2.00 11.46 -20.03
N ARG A 242 -2.24 11.67 -18.73
CA ARG A 242 -2.58 12.97 -18.13
C ARG A 242 -1.71 13.33 -16.91
N PRO A 243 -0.36 13.28 -17.00
CA PRO A 243 0.51 13.54 -15.85
C PRO A 243 0.37 14.97 -15.28
N GLY A 244 -0.12 15.93 -16.07
CA GLY A 244 -0.37 17.30 -15.59
C GLY A 244 -1.40 17.39 -14.45
N GLN A 245 -2.33 16.44 -14.36
CA GLN A 245 -3.37 16.43 -13.33
C GLN A 245 -2.84 16.08 -11.93
N VAL A 246 -1.63 15.53 -11.83
CA VAL A 246 -0.98 15.21 -10.54
C VAL A 246 0.18 16.14 -10.20
N LEU A 247 0.76 16.83 -11.20
CA LEU A 247 1.87 17.77 -10.99
C LEU A 247 1.41 19.15 -10.50
N GLY A 248 0.11 19.44 -10.60
CA GLY A 248 -0.46 20.76 -10.34
C GLY A 248 -0.16 21.73 -11.48
N SER A 249 -1.08 22.68 -11.73
CA SER A 249 -0.78 23.76 -12.68
C SER A 249 0.36 24.60 -12.11
N PRO A 250 1.40 24.93 -12.88
CA PRO A 250 2.27 26.04 -12.51
C PRO A 250 1.35 27.22 -12.32
N ALA A 251 1.35 27.82 -11.12
CA ALA A 251 0.52 28.97 -10.83
C ALA A 251 0.77 29.97 -11.96
N SER A 252 -0.24 30.17 -12.82
CA SER A 252 -0.22 31.19 -13.85
C SER A 252 0.01 32.49 -13.11
N GLY A 253 1.24 32.98 -13.19
CA GLY A 253 1.64 34.24 -12.60
C GLY A 253 0.68 35.29 -13.13
N ARG A 254 -0.27 35.69 -12.28
CA ARG A 254 -0.93 36.98 -12.43
C ARG A 254 0.14 38.00 -12.07
N ALA A 255 0.87 38.40 -13.10
CA ALA A 255 1.51 39.70 -13.16
C ALA A 255 0.43 40.78 -13.19
#